data_AF-H9VZ00-F1
#
_entry.id   AF-H9VZ00-F1
#
_cell.length_a   1.000
_cell.length_b   1.000
_cell.length_c   1.000
_cell.angle_alpha   90.00
_cell.angle_beta   90.00
_cell.angle_gamma   90.00
#
_symmetry.space_group_name_H-M   'P 1'
#
loop_
_entity.id
_entity.type
_entity.pdbx_description
1 polymer ?
#
loop_
_entity_poly.entity_id
_entity_poly.type
_entity_poly.pdbx_seq_one_letter_code
_entity_poly.pdbx_strand_id
1 'polypeptide(L)' 'NHATKARQVLQVCERNLQDATQLNYDFRNPFVVCGATFTPIYRGQKEVSCPYCMARFVPDIAGKLCS' A
#
# COMPACT_ATOMS: atom_id res chain seq x y z
N ASN A 1 -2.32 -11.21 25.57
CA ASN A 1 -1.44 -10.04 25.78
C ASN A 1 -1.37 -9.04 24.61
N HIS A 2 -1.59 -9.44 23.34
CA HIS A 2 -1.58 -8.50 22.20
C HIS A 2 -2.84 -7.61 22.10
N ALA A 3 -4.03 -8.20 22.32
CA ALA A 3 -5.29 -7.45 22.25
C ALA A 3 -5.37 -6.30 23.27
N THR A 4 -4.87 -6.51 24.50
CA THR A 4 -4.85 -5.47 25.54
C THR A 4 -3.97 -4.28 25.13
N LYS A 5 -2.78 -4.55 24.57
CA LYS A 5 -1.87 -3.50 24.07
C LYS A 5 -2.48 -2.73 22.91
N ALA A 6 -3.11 -3.42 21.95
CA ALA A 6 -3.77 -2.77 20.82
C ALA A 6 -4.87 -1.79 21.27
N ARG A 7 -5.71 -2.19 22.24
CA ARG A 7 -6.76 -1.31 22.79
C ARG A 7 -6.19 -0.10 23.51
N GLN A 8 -5.09 -0.26 24.26
CA GLN A 8 -4.42 0.86 24.92
C GLN A 8 -3.91 1.90 23.91
N VAL A 9 -3.33 1.45 22.79
CA VAL A 9 -2.86 2.35 21.72
C VAL A 9 -4.06 3.09 21.10
N LEU A 10 -5.16 2.40 20.80
CA LEU A 10 -6.37 3.03 20.25
C LEU A 10 -6.90 4.13 21.18
N GLN A 11 -6.98 3.88 22.49
CA GLN A 11 -7.43 4.88 23.47
C GLN A 11 -6.56 6.14 23.50
N VAL A 12 -5.26 6.03 23.19
CA VAL A 12 -4.36 7.18 23.10
C VAL A 12 -4.60 7.94 21.79
N CYS A 13 -4.72 7.23 20.66
CA CYS A 13 -4.99 7.84 19.35
C CYS A 13 -6.35 8.55 19.30
N GLU A 14 -7.39 8.00 19.93
CA GLU A 14 -8.74 8.57 19.97
C GLU A 14 -8.80 9.93 20.69
N ARG A 15 -7.84 10.22 21.59
CA ARG A 15 -7.75 11.52 22.28
C ARG A 15 -7.23 12.64 21.37
N ASN A 16 -6.49 12.29 20.32
CA ASN A 16 -5.97 13.25 19.35
C ASN A 16 -5.92 12.60 17.95
N LEU A 17 -7.02 12.72 17.22
CA LEU A 17 -7.21 12.15 15.88
C LEU A 17 -6.49 12.97 14.81
N GLN A 18 -5.17 13.00 14.88
CA GLN A 18 -4.34 13.75 13.94
C GLN A 18 -3.20 12.89 13.40
N ASP A 19 -3.13 12.80 12.08
CA ASP A 19 -1.95 12.29 11.39
C ASP A 19 -0.98 13.45 11.16
N ALA A 20 0.22 13.37 11.74
CA ALA A 20 1.23 14.43 11.61
C ALA A 20 1.87 14.49 10.22
N THR A 21 1.91 13.37 9.50
CA THR A 21 2.59 13.24 8.21
C THR A 21 1.64 12.65 7.18
N GLN A 22 1.54 13.31 6.02
CA GLN A 22 0.82 12.75 4.88
C GLN A 22 1.62 11.60 4.27
N LEU A 23 0.99 10.43 4.18
CA LEU A 23 1.56 9.26 3.52
C LEU A 23 0.98 9.11 2.12
N ASN A 24 1.71 8.44 1.23
CA ASN A 24 1.16 7.90 -0.02
C ASN A 24 0.35 6.63 0.28
N TYR A 25 -0.70 6.78 1.09
CA TYR A 25 -1.58 5.71 1.52
C TYR A 25 -3.00 6.24 1.74
N ASP A 26 -3.92 5.82 0.88
CA ASP A 26 -5.36 5.96 1.04
C ASP A 26 -5.98 4.62 1.42
N PHE A 27 -6.50 4.52 2.65
CA PHE A 27 -7.13 3.31 3.18
C PHE A 27 -8.50 3.00 2.55
N ARG A 28 -9.12 3.97 1.86
CA ARG A 28 -10.44 3.83 1.23
C ARG A 28 -10.34 3.43 -0.24
N ASN A 29 -9.17 3.63 -0.85
CA ASN A 29 -8.93 3.29 -2.25
C ASN A 29 -8.13 1.99 -2.37
N PRO A 30 -8.73 0.91 -2.89
CA PRO A 30 -8.02 -0.35 -3.08
C PRO A 30 -6.81 -0.18 -4.01
N PHE A 31 -5.70 -0.82 -3.66
CA PHE A 31 -4.47 -0.80 -4.43
C PHE A 31 -3.80 -2.17 -4.45
N VAL A 32 -2.89 -2.34 -5.41
CA VAL A 32 -1.91 -3.43 -5.44
C VAL A 32 -0.50 -2.85 -5.26
N VAL A 33 0.44 -3.64 -4.76
CA VAL A 33 1.82 -3.17 -4.57
C VAL A 33 2.61 -3.43 -5.85
N CYS A 34 3.32 -2.41 -6.34
CA CYS A 34 4.26 -2.58 -7.43
C CYS A 34 5.42 -3.51 -7.01
N GLY A 35 5.65 -4.59 -7.76
CA GLY A 35 6.68 -5.58 -7.46
C GLY A 35 8.13 -5.09 -7.58
N ALA A 36 8.36 -3.89 -8.12
CA ALA A 36 9.70 -3.31 -8.28
C ALA A 36 9.94 -2.07 -7.41
N THR A 37 8.94 -1.19 -7.25
CA THR A 37 9.09 0.08 -6.52
C THR A 37 8.54 0.04 -5.10
N PHE A 38 7.76 -0.99 -4.75
CA PHE A 38 7.05 -1.12 -3.47
C PHE A 38 6.11 0.05 -3.16
N THR A 39 5.67 0.77 -4.19
CA THR A 39 4.67 1.83 -4.09
C THR A 39 3.27 1.29 -4.42
N PRO A 40 2.20 1.86 -3.85
CA PRO A 40 0.84 1.48 -4.20
C PRO A 40 0.52 1.87 -5.65
N ILE A 41 -0.15 0.96 -6.37
CA ILE A 41 -0.82 1.20 -7.64
C ILE A 41 -2.32 1.18 -7.35
N TYR A 42 -2.92 2.37 -7.33
CA TYR A 42 -4.33 2.55 -6.99
C TYR A 42 -5.26 2.11 -8.11
N ARG A 43 -6.47 1.68 -7.74
CA ARG A 43 -7.52 1.34 -8.70
C ARG A 43 -7.73 2.46 -9.72
N GLY A 44 -7.69 2.10 -11.01
CA GLY A 44 -7.84 3.02 -12.14
C GLY A 44 -6.53 3.57 -12.69
N GLN A 45 -5.40 3.37 -12.00
CA GLN A 45 -4.08 3.66 -12.56
C GLN A 45 -3.68 2.59 -13.58
N LYS A 46 -2.81 2.97 -14.53
CA LYS A 46 -2.25 2.02 -15.51
C LYS A 46 -1.26 1.09 -14.80
N GLU A 47 -1.37 -0.20 -15.10
CA GLU A 47 -0.46 -1.22 -14.60
C GLU A 47 -0.11 -2.22 -15.70
N VAL A 48 1.01 -2.91 -15.53
CA VAL A 48 1.38 -4.08 -16.34
C VAL A 48 1.51 -5.28 -15.43
N SER A 49 1.04 -6.44 -15.90
CA SER A 49 1.12 -7.71 -15.17
C SER A 49 2.22 -8.57 -15.76
N CYS A 50 3.02 -9.19 -14.89
CA CYS A 50 3.92 -10.27 -15.30
C CYS A 50 3.08 -11.46 -15.80
N PRO A 51 3.35 -12.01 -17.01
CA PRO A 51 2.58 -13.13 -17.56
C PRO A 51 2.84 -14.45 -16.83
N TYR A 52 3.90 -14.54 -16.02
CA TYR A 52 4.27 -15.73 -15.28
C TYR A 52 3.69 -15.73 -13.85
N CYS A 53 4.10 -14.78 -13.00
CA CYS A 53 3.72 -14.75 -11.58
C CYS A 53 2.54 -13.84 -11.26
N MET A 54 1.99 -13.12 -12.25
CA MET A 54 0.89 -12.16 -12.10
C MET A 54 1.18 -10.94 -11.20
N ALA A 55 2.43 -10.73 -10.79
CA ALA A 55 2.85 -9.51 -10.09
C ALA A 55 2.54 -8.27 -10.93
N ARG A 56 2.19 -7.16 -10.25
CA ARG A 56 1.80 -5.89 -10.87
C ARG A 56 2.93 -4.89 -10.78
N PHE A 57 3.08 -4.11 -11.85
CA PHE A 57 4.12 -3.11 -11.97
C PHE A 57 3.58 -1.84 -12.59
N VAL A 58 4.21 -0.72 -12.26
CA VAL A 58 3.98 0.54 -12.96
C VAL A 58 4.48 0.46 -14.42
N PRO A 59 3.91 1.22 -15.35
CA PRO A 59 4.25 1.13 -16.79
C PRO A 59 5.74 1.30 -17.10
N ASP A 60 6.48 2.06 -16.28
CA ASP A 60 7.92 2.31 -16.43
C ASP A 60 8.80 1.07 -16.25
N ILE A 61 8.21 -0.03 -15.77
CA ILE A 61 8.85 -1.35 -15.61
C ILE A 61 8.55 -2.28 -16.80
N ALA A 62 7.66 -1.88 -17.73
CA ALA A 62 7.33 -2.69 -18.89
C ALA A 62 8.59 -3.05 -19.71
N GLY A 63 8.68 -4.31 -20.12
CA GLY A 63 9.81 -4.84 -20.88
C GLY A 63 11.05 -5.21 -20.04
N LYS A 64 11.07 -4.92 -18.74
CA LYS A 64 12.12 -5.39 -17.82
C LYS A 64 11.78 -6.78 -17.27
N LEU A 65 12.81 -7.51 -16.82
CA LEU A 65 12.63 -8.79 -16.15
C LEU A 65 11.88 -8.57 -14.83
N CYS A 66 10.91 -9.45 -14.56
CA CYS A 66 10.21 -9.48 -13.28
C CYS A 66 11.23 -9.68 -12.14
N SER A 67 11.12 -8.83 -11.10
CA SER A 67 11.86 -9.00 -9.84
C SER A 67 11.24 -10.08 -8.96
#